data_AF-A0A0S4MNV5-F1
#
_entry.id   AF-A0A0S4MNV5-F1
#
_cell.length_a   1.000
_cell.length_b   1.000
_cell.length_c   1.000
_cell.angle_alpha   90.00
_cell.angle_beta   90.00
_cell.angle_gamma   90.00
#
_symmetry.space_group_name_H-M   'P 1'
#
loop_
_entity.id
_entity.type
_entity.pdbx_description
1 polymer ?
#
loop_
_entity_poly.entity_id
_entity_poly.type
_entity_poly.pdbx_seq_one_letter_code
_entity_poly.pdbx_strand_id
1 'polypeptide(L)'
;MRRYNFTLPKSVNTPGPLTERGIQGFVTYISSWLLFGIYLVWAYVPHHYLRSVGIAYLPSRWWAIIIPWGLLVALFGGVGTYLWMNRYLVHPLSSINLVCDATNSELGLLLRKDDSEEDRQLFESHQQRITPSNR
;
A
#
# COMPACT_ATOMS: atom_id res chain seq x y z
N MET A 1 -29.10 39.47 20.47
CA MET A 1 -28.89 38.04 20.20
C MET A 1 -27.38 37.76 20.19
N ARG A 2 -26.85 37.01 21.16
CA ARG A 2 -25.40 36.74 21.29
C ARG A 2 -25.01 35.63 20.32
N ARG A 3 -24.18 35.92 19.32
CA ARG A 3 -23.55 34.89 18.49
C ARG A 3 -22.40 34.27 19.28
N TYR A 4 -22.60 33.04 19.72
CA TYR A 4 -21.53 32.22 20.26
C TYR A 4 -20.69 31.69 19.09
N ASN A 5 -19.46 32.19 18.94
CA ASN A 5 -18.49 31.64 18.00
C ASN A 5 -17.97 30.32 18.55
N PHE A 6 -18.68 29.25 18.22
CA PHE A 6 -18.28 27.89 18.55
C PHE A 6 -17.19 27.43 17.58
N THR A 7 -15.93 27.75 17.88
CA THR A 7 -14.76 27.20 17.18
C THR A 7 -14.61 25.73 17.57
N LEU A 8 -15.04 24.82 16.70
CA LEU A 8 -14.77 23.39 16.87
C LEU A 8 -13.26 23.13 16.87
N PRO A 9 -12.75 22.24 17.74
CA PRO A 9 -11.38 21.75 17.60
C PRO A 9 -11.24 21.11 16.21
N LYS A 10 -10.34 21.66 15.40
CA LYS A 10 -10.05 21.13 14.05
C LYS A 10 -9.58 19.68 14.21
N SER A 11 -10.35 18.73 13.72
CA SER A 11 -9.98 17.32 13.79
C SER A 11 -8.76 17.06 12.91
N VAL A 12 -7.73 16.42 13.48
CA VAL A 12 -6.44 16.12 12.81
C VAL A 12 -6.62 15.26 11.55
N ASN A 13 -7.73 14.53 11.47
CA ASN A 13 -8.08 13.61 10.38
C ASN A 13 -8.97 14.22 9.30
N THR A 14 -9.09 15.55 9.23
CA THR A 14 -9.84 16.18 8.15
C THR A 14 -9.08 15.98 6.82
N PRO A 15 -9.72 15.49 5.73
CA PRO A 15 -9.07 15.29 4.43
C PRO A 15 -8.75 16.59 3.67
N GLY A 16 -8.98 17.75 4.28
CA GLY A 16 -8.73 19.05 3.66
C GLY A 16 -7.24 19.36 3.47
N PRO A 17 -6.90 20.32 2.59
CA PRO A 17 -5.53 20.78 2.38
C PRO A 17 -5.03 21.49 3.64
N LEU A 18 -4.45 20.72 4.56
CA LEU A 18 -3.78 21.24 5.74
C LEU A 18 -2.37 21.65 5.35
N THR A 19 -2.08 22.95 5.45
CA THR A 19 -0.74 23.53 5.25
C THR A 19 0.33 22.79 6.06
N GLU A 20 -0.03 22.30 7.24
CA GLU A 20 0.83 21.51 8.12
C GLU A 20 1.36 20.22 7.47
N ARG A 21 0.52 19.51 6.69
CA ARG A 21 0.93 18.30 5.97
C ARG A 21 1.91 18.61 4.84
N GLY A 22 1.73 19.76 4.17
CA GLY A 22 2.66 20.24 3.14
C GLY A 22 4.05 20.57 3.70
N ILE A 23 4.10 21.20 4.88
CA ILE A 23 5.35 21.54 5.56
C ILE A 23 6.10 20.29 6.01
N GLN A 24 5.40 19.30 6.60
CA GLN A 24 6.03 18.04 7.01
C GLN A 24 6.66 17.30 5.81
N GLY A 25 5.95 17.23 4.68
CA GLY A 25 6.48 16.65 3.44
C GLY A 25 7.69 17.41 2.90
N PHE A 26 7.67 18.75 2.95
CA PHE A 26 8.79 19.57 2.50
C PHE A 26 10.03 19.42 3.37
N VAL A 27 9.88 19.45 4.70
CA VAL A 27 11.00 19.27 5.64
C VAL A 27 11.61 17.89 5.50
N THR A 28 10.79 16.84 5.38
CA THR A 28 11.27 15.47 5.16
C THR A 28 11.96 15.30 3.81
N TYR A 29 11.48 15.95 2.75
CA TYR A 29 12.15 15.98 1.45
C TYR A 29 13.55 16.59 1.53
N ILE A 30 13.67 17.81 2.07
CA ILE A 30 14.97 18.48 2.21
C ILE A 30 15.91 17.66 3.11
N SER A 31 15.40 17.14 4.22
CA SER A 31 16.16 16.28 5.12
C SER A 31 16.66 15.02 4.40
N SER A 32 15.82 14.35 3.61
CA SER A 32 16.20 13.15 2.86
C SER A 32 17.33 13.44 1.86
N TRP A 33 17.26 14.57 1.13
CA TRP A 33 18.33 14.99 0.23
C TRP A 33 19.63 15.34 0.96
N LEU A 34 19.55 16.01 2.10
CA LEU A 34 20.71 16.33 2.92
C LEU A 34 21.38 15.06 3.46
N LEU A 35 20.60 14.14 4.03
CA LEU A 35 21.11 12.85 4.52
C LEU A 35 21.73 12.03 3.38
N PHE A 36 21.09 12.02 2.20
CA PHE A 36 21.61 11.33 1.03
C PHE A 36 22.93 11.94 0.55
N GLY A 37 23.04 13.27 0.52
CA GLY A 37 24.29 13.97 0.20
C GLY A 37 25.42 13.63 1.18
N ILE A 38 25.14 13.70 2.49
CA ILE A 38 26.10 13.33 3.55
C ILE A 38 26.52 11.86 3.39
N TYR A 39 25.58 10.98 3.09
CA TYR A 39 25.81 9.56 2.85
C TYR A 39 26.71 9.31 1.63
N LEU A 40 26.49 10.03 0.53
CA LEU A 40 27.34 9.96 -0.67
C LEU A 40 28.75 10.45 -0.37
N VAL A 41 28.89 11.63 0.25
CA VAL A 41 30.21 12.15 0.65
C VAL A 41 30.92 11.14 1.53
N TRP A 42 30.22 10.56 2.49
CA TRP A 42 30.77 9.53 3.36
C TRP A 42 31.18 8.25 2.61
N ALA A 43 30.37 7.78 1.67
CA ALA A 43 30.62 6.55 0.90
C ALA A 43 31.76 6.70 -0.13
N TYR A 44 31.89 7.87 -0.74
CA TYR A 44 32.87 8.13 -1.81
C TYR A 44 34.20 8.69 -1.30
N VAL A 45 34.26 9.33 -0.12
CA VAL A 45 35.52 9.89 0.41
C VAL A 45 36.46 8.75 0.84
N PRO A 46 37.67 8.65 0.25
CA PRO A 46 38.60 7.57 0.57
C PRO A 46 39.24 7.72 1.96
N HIS A 47 39.56 6.56 2.57
CA HIS A 47 40.00 6.40 3.97
C HIS A 47 41.12 7.34 4.46
N HIS A 48 41.98 7.82 3.55
CA HIS A 48 43.08 8.72 3.90
C HIS A 48 42.59 10.09 4.39
N TYR A 49 41.47 10.60 3.86
CA TYR A 49 40.87 11.85 4.35
C TYR A 49 40.08 11.65 5.66
N LEU A 50 39.46 10.49 5.89
CA LEU A 50 38.76 10.22 7.16
C LEU A 50 39.74 10.10 8.35
N ARG A 51 40.91 9.50 8.11
CA ARG A 51 41.94 9.36 9.13
C ARG A 51 42.55 10.72 9.51
N SER A 52 42.65 11.65 8.56
CA SER A 52 43.13 13.02 8.85
C SER A 52 42.10 13.88 9.58
N VAL A 53 40.80 13.60 9.41
CA VAL A 53 39.69 14.26 10.14
C VAL A 53 39.51 13.68 11.56
N GLY A 54 40.26 12.64 11.94
CA GLY A 54 40.25 12.07 13.30
C GLY A 54 39.19 11.00 13.53
N ILE A 55 38.52 10.53 12.48
CA ILE A 55 37.50 9.48 12.57
C ILE A 55 38.19 8.13 12.40
N ALA A 56 38.71 7.58 13.51
CA ALA A 56 39.58 6.41 13.51
C ALA A 56 38.85 5.05 13.36
N TYR A 57 37.54 5.00 13.55
CA TYR A 57 36.76 3.75 13.60
C TYR A 57 35.36 3.92 13.00
N LEU A 58 35.29 4.00 11.67
CA LEU A 58 34.02 3.72 11.01
C LEU A 58 34.00 2.29 10.49
N PRO A 59 32.84 1.59 10.58
CA PRO A 59 32.71 0.22 10.11
C PRO A 59 33.04 0.15 8.61
N SER A 60 33.58 -0.99 8.19
CA SER A 60 34.16 -1.22 6.85
C SER A 60 33.27 -0.71 5.69
N ARG A 61 33.88 -0.32 4.56
CA ARG A 61 33.16 0.24 3.38
C ARG A 61 32.02 -0.63 2.85
N TRP A 62 32.00 -1.92 3.19
CA TRP A 62 30.92 -2.86 2.87
C TRP A 62 29.56 -2.41 3.41
N TRP A 63 29.52 -1.67 4.52
CA TRP A 63 28.28 -1.09 5.05
C TRP A 63 27.63 -0.10 4.10
N ALA A 64 28.41 0.60 3.26
CA ALA A 64 27.87 1.47 2.22
C ALA A 64 27.13 0.67 1.11
N ILE A 65 27.35 -0.64 1.00
CA ILE A 65 26.65 -1.51 0.03
C ILE A 65 25.51 -2.25 0.72
N ILE A 66 25.71 -2.65 1.97
CA ILE A 66 24.70 -3.35 2.77
C ILE A 66 23.51 -2.44 3.06
N ILE A 67 23.71 -1.14 3.32
CA ILE A 67 22.61 -0.19 3.57
C ILE A 67 21.63 -0.09 2.38
N PRO A 68 22.06 0.22 1.14
CA PRO A 68 21.14 0.32 0.01
C PRO A 68 20.52 -1.04 -0.33
N TRP A 69 21.29 -2.13 -0.23
CA TRP A 69 20.75 -3.47 -0.44
C TRP A 69 19.69 -3.85 0.61
N GLY A 70 19.97 -3.58 1.89
CA GLY A 70 19.05 -3.79 3.00
C GLY A 70 17.78 -2.96 2.87
N LEU A 71 17.89 -1.71 2.39
CA LEU A 71 16.74 -0.86 2.10
C LEU A 71 15.85 -1.47 1.01
N LEU A 72 16.46 -1.98 -0.08
CA LEU A 72 15.71 -2.66 -1.15
C LEU A 72 15.03 -3.93 -0.62
N VAL A 73 15.74 -4.77 0.12
CA VAL A 73 15.17 -5.99 0.71
C VAL A 73 14.04 -5.66 1.67
N ALA A 74 14.18 -4.62 2.50
CA ALA A 74 13.13 -4.18 3.41
C ALA A 74 11.92 -3.61 2.65
N LEU A 75 12.13 -2.87 1.55
CA LEU A 75 11.06 -2.33 0.73
C LEU A 75 10.29 -3.44 0.01
N PHE A 76 10.99 -4.30 -0.73
CA PHE A 76 10.37 -5.42 -1.45
C PHE A 76 9.78 -6.46 -0.49
N GLY A 77 10.49 -6.76 0.59
CA GLY A 77 10.03 -7.65 1.65
C GLY A 77 8.81 -7.07 2.38
N GLY A 78 8.79 -5.77 2.65
CA GLY A 78 7.66 -5.08 3.27
C GLY A 78 6.42 -5.07 2.37
N VAL A 79 6.58 -4.72 1.09
CA VAL A 79 5.47 -4.77 0.11
C VAL A 79 5.00 -6.20 -0.09
N GLY A 80 5.92 -7.17 -0.22
CA GLY A 80 5.58 -8.58 -0.36
C GLY A 80 4.85 -9.12 0.88
N THR A 81 5.32 -8.80 2.08
CA THR A 81 4.67 -9.18 3.35
C THR A 81 3.30 -8.51 3.49
N TYR A 82 3.17 -7.25 3.07
CA TYR A 82 1.89 -6.56 3.05
C TYR A 82 0.90 -7.25 2.11
N LEU A 83 1.29 -7.53 0.86
CA LEU A 83 0.45 -8.25 -0.10
C LEU A 83 0.08 -9.64 0.40
N TRP A 84 1.04 -10.34 1.01
CA TRP A 84 0.82 -11.62 1.66
C TRP A 84 -0.23 -11.50 2.75
N MET A 85 -0.01 -10.68 3.78
CA MET A 85 -0.97 -10.47 4.88
C MET A 85 -2.33 -10.00 4.39
N ASN A 86 -2.37 -9.09 3.41
CA ASN A 86 -3.60 -8.61 2.81
C ASN A 86 -4.38 -9.76 2.15
N ARG A 87 -3.70 -10.69 1.48
CA ARG A 87 -4.31 -11.91 0.93
C ARG A 87 -4.83 -12.89 2.00
N TYR A 88 -4.20 -12.94 3.18
CA TYR A 88 -4.69 -13.78 4.29
C TYR A 88 -5.89 -13.16 5.01
N LEU A 89 -5.93 -11.84 5.12
CA LEU A 89 -6.98 -11.11 5.85
C LEU A 89 -8.21 -10.83 4.98
N VAL A 90 -8.02 -10.61 3.68
CA VAL A 90 -9.09 -10.27 2.74
C VAL A 90 -9.65 -11.53 2.08
N HIS A 91 -10.95 -11.52 1.82
CA HIS A 91 -11.61 -12.56 1.05
C HIS A 91 -10.95 -12.76 -0.34
N PRO A 92 -11.04 -13.95 -0.94
CA PRO A 92 -10.51 -14.18 -2.29
C PRO A 92 -11.09 -13.16 -3.28
N LEU A 93 -10.26 -12.68 -4.23
CA LEU A 93 -10.65 -11.60 -5.17
C LEU A 93 -11.85 -11.95 -6.05
N SER A 94 -12.22 -13.23 -6.14
CA SER A 94 -13.40 -13.70 -6.84
C SER A 94 -14.69 -13.64 -6.01
N SER A 95 -14.64 -13.20 -4.75
CA SER A 95 -15.83 -13.15 -3.91
C SER A 95 -16.63 -11.87 -4.16
N ILE A 96 -17.93 -12.02 -4.43
CA ILE A 96 -18.90 -10.90 -4.52
C ILE A 96 -18.93 -10.05 -3.25
N ASN A 97 -18.57 -10.63 -2.10
CA ASN A 97 -18.51 -9.94 -0.81
C ASN A 97 -17.47 -8.80 -0.75
N LEU A 98 -16.51 -8.74 -1.69
CA LEU A 98 -15.56 -7.62 -1.80
C LEU A 98 -16.20 -6.37 -2.43
N VAL A 99 -17.24 -6.54 -3.23
CA VAL A 99 -17.95 -5.46 -3.94
C VAL A 99 -19.15 -4.96 -3.12
N CYS A 100 -19.64 -5.79 -2.20
CA CYS A 100 -20.82 -5.50 -1.38
C CYS A 100 -20.40 -4.95 -0.01
N ASP A 101 -20.96 -3.80 0.34
CA ASP A 101 -20.86 -3.15 1.63
C ASP A 101 -22.27 -2.92 2.22
N ALA A 102 -22.36 -2.45 3.46
CA ALA A 102 -23.61 -2.22 4.17
C ALA A 102 -24.54 -1.21 3.46
N THR A 103 -24.01 -0.36 2.59
CA THR A 103 -24.75 0.64 1.82
C THR A 103 -25.33 0.12 0.51
N ASN A 104 -24.84 -0.99 -0.03
CA ASN A 104 -25.23 -1.54 -1.33
C ASN A 104 -25.51 -3.05 -1.27
N SER A 105 -26.12 -3.52 -0.18
CA SER A 105 -26.47 -4.94 0.04
C SER A 105 -27.32 -5.56 -1.07
N GLU A 106 -28.21 -4.77 -1.67
CA GLU A 106 -29.07 -5.20 -2.79
C GLU A 106 -28.24 -5.65 -4.01
N LEU A 107 -27.09 -5.02 -4.25
CA LEU A 107 -26.19 -5.35 -5.36
C LEU A 107 -25.63 -6.77 -5.19
N GLY A 108 -25.37 -7.18 -3.95
CA GLY A 108 -24.93 -8.55 -3.65
C GLY A 108 -25.99 -9.59 -3.94
N LEU A 109 -27.26 -9.29 -3.66
CA LEU A 109 -28.38 -10.18 -3.99
C LEU A 109 -28.55 -10.31 -5.50
N LEU A 110 -28.44 -9.20 -6.24
CA LEU A 110 -28.53 -9.20 -7.71
C LEU A 110 -27.40 -9.99 -8.36
N LEU A 111 -26.14 -9.76 -7.95
CA LEU A 111 -24.99 -10.51 -8.49
C LEU A 111 -25.07 -12.00 -8.16
N ARG A 112 -25.48 -12.35 -6.93
CA ARG A 112 -25.70 -13.75 -6.51
C ARG A 112 -26.78 -14.44 -7.35
N LYS A 113 -27.83 -13.69 -7.72
CA LYS A 113 -28.94 -14.19 -8.52
C LYS A 113 -28.53 -14.38 -9.98
N ASP A 114 -27.81 -13.42 -10.56
CA ASP A 114 -27.31 -13.47 -11.93
C ASP A 114 -26.41 -14.70 -12.15
N ASP A 115 -25.41 -14.89 -11.28
CA ASP A 115 -24.53 -16.09 -11.29
C ASP A 115 -25.35 -17.40 -11.27
N SER A 116 -26.40 -17.45 -10.44
CA SER A 116 -27.23 -18.65 -10.30
C SER A 116 -28.12 -18.93 -11.53
N GLU A 117 -28.54 -17.87 -12.24
CA GLU A 117 -29.34 -17.99 -13.45
C GLU A 117 -28.47 -18.42 -14.64
N GLU A 118 -27.25 -17.91 -14.77
CA GLU A 118 -26.28 -18.35 -15.78
C GLU A 118 -25.94 -19.84 -15.63
N ASP A 119 -25.60 -20.29 -14.42
CA ASP A 119 -25.32 -21.70 -14.13
C ASP A 119 -26.51 -22.58 -14.49
N ARG A 120 -27.74 -22.16 -14.12
CA ARG A 120 -28.96 -22.91 -14.42
C ARG A 120 -29.18 -23.04 -15.92
N GLN A 121 -28.99 -21.98 -16.69
CA GLN A 121 -29.10 -22.01 -18.15
C GLN A 121 -28.04 -22.93 -18.77
N LEU A 122 -26.82 -22.92 -18.23
CA LEU A 122 -25.76 -23.83 -18.65
C LEU A 122 -26.17 -25.29 -18.43
N PHE A 123 -26.68 -25.63 -17.24
CA PHE A 123 -27.18 -26.99 -16.94
C PHE A 123 -28.32 -27.41 -17.86
N GLU A 124 -29.30 -26.54 -18.08
CA GLU A 124 -30.42 -26.82 -18.98
C GLU A 124 -29.95 -27.04 -20.42
N SER A 125 -28.99 -26.25 -20.90
CA SER A 125 -28.40 -26.41 -22.24
C SER A 125 -27.60 -27.72 -22.38
N HIS A 126 -26.86 -28.13 -21.34
CA HIS A 126 -26.15 -29.42 -21.32
C HIS A 126 -27.14 -30.58 -21.29
N GLN A 127 -28.21 -30.49 -20.50
CA GLN A 127 -29.23 -31.52 -20.45
C GLN A 127 -29.96 -31.67 -21.79
N GLN A 128 -30.23 -30.55 -22.47
CA GLN A 128 -30.79 -30.56 -23.83
C GLN A 128 -29.87 -31.22 -24.86
N ARG A 129 -28.53 -31.11 -24.71
CA ARG A 129 -27.59 -31.81 -25.59
C ARG A 129 -27.48 -33.30 -25.32
N ILE A 130 -27.64 -33.75 -24.08
CA ILE A 130 -27.43 -35.15 -23.67
C ILE A 130 -28.71 -35.99 -23.87
N THR A 131 -29.88 -35.37 -23.88
CA THR A 131 -31.14 -36.07 -24.16
C THR A 131 -31.25 -36.31 -25.67
N PRO A 132 -31.18 -37.56 -26.19
CA PRO A 132 -31.39 -37.79 -27.61
C PRO A 132 -32.81 -37.34 -27.95
N SER A 133 -32.92 -36.43 -28.93
CA SER A 133 -34.19 -35.99 -29.50
C SER A 133 -34.86 -37.20 -30.13
N ASN A 134 -35.67 -37.89 -29.33
CA ASN A 134 -36.48 -39.03 -29.77
C ASN A 134 -37.65 -38.44 -30.56
N ARG A 135 -37.49 -38.46 -31.88
CA ARG A 135 -38.48 -38.07 -32.88
C ARG A 135 -39.34 -39.27 -33.23
#